data_AF-A0A9E5N6B1-F1
#
_entry.id   AF-A0A9E5N6B1-F1
#
_cell.length_a   1.000
_cell.length_b   1.000
_cell.length_c   1.000
_cell.angle_alpha   90.00
_cell.angle_beta   90.00
_cell.angle_gamma   90.00
#
_symmetry.space_group_name_H-M   'P 1'
#
loop_
_entity.id
_entity.type
_entity.pdbx_description
1 polymer ?
#
loop_
_entity_poly.entity_id
_entity_poly.type
_entity_poly.pdbx_seq_one_letter_code
_entity_poly.pdbx_strand_id
1 'polypeptide(L)'
;METHDMALVDEIRRRMDATYSEALAGLEEGQGDLLKALAVIEEKRKSAASEQAELIDRIFNMAEQGVKALRVRVGHRFVKEVPVCSGAFGSILAAFLVGFLGEISLEAIKGEQD
;
A
#
# COMPACT_ATOMS: atom_id res chain seq x y z
N MET A 1 20.30 14.04 20.29
CA MET A 1 20.22 13.44 18.95
C MET A 1 20.83 12.06 19.09
N GLU A 2 20.00 11.00 19.05
CA GLU A 2 20.54 9.65 19.00
C GLU A 2 21.40 9.55 17.73
N THR A 3 22.66 9.18 17.92
CA THR A 3 23.60 9.04 16.82
C THR A 3 23.37 7.66 16.27
N HIS A 4 22.41 7.53 15.35
CA HIS A 4 22.12 6.25 14.72
C HIS A 4 23.33 5.82 13.89
N ASP A 5 23.75 4.57 14.08
CA ASP A 5 24.93 4.04 13.40
C ASP A 5 24.63 3.89 11.91
N MET A 6 25.21 4.78 11.11
CA MET A 6 25.04 4.81 9.66
C MET A 6 25.46 3.48 9.02
N ALA A 7 26.42 2.76 9.63
CA ALA A 7 26.83 1.45 9.13
C ALA A 7 25.71 0.40 9.27
N LEU A 8 24.93 0.44 10.34
CA LEU A 8 23.78 -0.46 10.53
C LEU A 8 22.66 -0.14 9.56
N VAL A 9 22.39 1.15 9.32
CA VAL A 9 21.37 1.58 8.35
C VAL A 9 21.77 1.15 6.93
N ASP A 10 23.02 1.34 6.53
CA ASP A 10 23.53 0.91 5.23
C ASP A 10 23.50 -0.63 5.09
N GLU A 11 23.76 -1.37 6.17
CA GLU A 11 23.65 -2.83 6.19
C GLU A 11 22.21 -3.30 5.91
N ILE A 12 21.22 -2.69 6.57
CA ILE A 12 19.80 -3.00 6.36
C ILE A 12 19.40 -2.69 4.92
N ARG A 13 19.76 -1.51 4.41
CA ARG A 13 19.47 -1.12 3.02
C ARG A 13 20.03 -2.12 2.03
N ARG A 14 21.28 -2.55 2.21
CA ARG A 14 21.94 -3.51 1.33
C ARG A 14 21.29 -4.89 1.35
N ARG A 15 20.84 -5.37 2.53
CA ARG A 15 20.23 -6.70 2.66
C ARG A 15 18.78 -6.75 2.18
N MET A 16 18.03 -5.67 2.40
CA MET A 16 16.59 -5.66 2.20
C MET A 16 16.15 -4.83 1.00
N ASP A 17 17.09 -4.18 0.29
CA ASP A 17 16.78 -3.15 -0.71
C ASP A 17 15.80 -2.10 -0.14
N ALA A 18 16.09 -1.65 1.08
CA ALA A 18 15.24 -0.72 1.81
C ALA A 18 15.63 0.74 1.54
N THR A 19 14.67 1.64 1.67
CA THR A 19 14.96 3.09 1.68
C THR A 19 15.63 3.49 2.99
N TYR A 20 16.25 4.68 3.04
CA TYR A 20 16.92 5.17 4.27
C TYR A 20 15.89 5.37 5.38
N SER A 21 14.69 5.84 5.03
CA SER A 21 13.56 5.98 5.96
C SER A 21 13.07 4.63 6.50
N GLU A 22 12.93 3.61 5.65
CA GLU A 22 12.54 2.27 6.10
C GLU A 22 13.60 1.65 7.02
N ALA A 23 14.87 1.75 6.63
CA ALA A 23 15.98 1.20 7.39
C ALA A 23 16.12 1.90 8.75
N LEU A 24 15.96 3.23 8.79
CA LEU A 24 15.99 4.01 10.03
C LEU A 24 14.83 3.65 10.96
N ALA A 25 13.60 3.62 10.44
CA ALA A 25 12.42 3.26 11.22
C ALA A 25 12.52 1.83 11.78
N GLY A 26 13.00 0.88 10.96
CA GLY A 26 13.26 -0.49 11.42
C GLY A 26 14.32 -0.54 12.52
N LEU A 27 15.39 0.26 12.42
CA LEU A 27 16.44 0.30 13.43
C LEU A 27 15.98 0.94 14.75
N GLU A 28 15.16 2.00 14.68
CA GLU A 28 14.55 2.64 15.85
C GLU A 28 13.59 1.68 16.58
N GLU A 29 12.71 1.01 15.83
CA GLU A 29 11.79 0.01 16.40
C GLU A 29 12.51 -1.25 16.89
N GLY A 30 13.60 -1.63 16.22
CA GLY A 30 14.51 -2.68 16.63
C GLY A 30 15.39 -2.31 17.84
N GLN A 31 15.29 -1.08 18.34
CA GLN A 31 16.10 -0.54 19.45
C GLN A 31 17.61 -0.69 19.21
N GLY A 32 18.06 -0.47 17.98
CA GLY A 32 19.45 -0.58 17.59
C GLY A 32 19.95 -2.02 17.34
N ASP A 33 19.09 -3.04 17.47
CA ASP A 33 19.41 -4.42 17.11
C ASP A 33 19.13 -4.68 15.62
N LEU A 34 20.17 -5.03 14.86
CA LEU A 34 20.10 -5.28 13.43
C LEU A 34 19.11 -6.41 13.07
N LEU A 35 19.10 -7.51 13.83
CA LEU A 35 18.26 -8.65 13.51
C LEU A 35 16.78 -8.33 13.78
N LYS A 36 16.50 -7.62 14.88
CA LYS A 36 15.14 -7.14 15.16
C LYS A 36 14.68 -6.13 14.11
N ALA A 37 15.55 -5.22 13.69
CA ALA A 37 15.23 -4.25 12.65
C ALA A 37 14.85 -4.92 11.31
N LEU A 38 15.59 -5.96 10.92
CA LEU A 38 15.27 -6.76 9.74
C LEU A 38 13.92 -7.46 9.87
N ALA A 39 13.64 -8.08 11.02
CA ALA A 39 12.37 -8.76 11.28
C ALA A 39 11.17 -7.79 11.24
N VAL A 40 11.32 -6.58 11.82
CA VAL A 40 10.29 -5.53 11.78
C VAL A 40 9.99 -5.10 10.35
N ILE A 41 11.02 -4.86 9.53
CA ILE A 41 10.84 -4.46 8.13
C ILE A 41 10.18 -5.58 7.33
N GLU A 42 10.58 -6.83 7.55
CA GLU A 42 9.98 -7.99 6.89
C GLU A 42 8.49 -8.13 7.23
N GLU A 43 8.14 -8.04 8.51
CA GLU A 43 6.76 -8.16 8.97
C GLU A 43 5.87 -7.03 8.42
N LYS A 44 6.38 -5.79 8.39
CA LYS A 44 5.69 -4.66 7.79
C LYS A 44 5.45 -4.84 6.29
N ARG A 45 6.44 -5.31 5.54
CA ARG A 45 6.29 -5.59 4.10
C ARG A 45 5.29 -6.72 3.85
N LYS A 46 5.29 -7.75 4.71
CA LYS A 46 4.32 -8.86 4.63
C LYS A 46 2.89 -8.40 4.95
N SER A 47 2.70 -7.58 5.99
CA SER A 47 1.39 -7.00 6.31
C SER A 47 0.90 -6.12 5.16
N ALA A 48 1.75 -5.23 4.63
CA ALA A 48 1.40 -4.38 3.51
C ALA A 48 1.01 -5.19 2.25
N ALA A 49 1.71 -6.27 1.95
CA ALA A 49 1.36 -7.16 0.84
C ALA A 49 0.01 -7.87 1.05
N SER A 50 -0.28 -8.30 2.29
CA SER A 50 -1.57 -8.89 2.66
C SER A 50 -2.72 -7.90 2.52
N GLU A 51 -2.55 -6.68 3.04
CA GLU A 51 -3.55 -5.61 2.95
C GLU A 51 -3.80 -5.20 1.49
N GLN A 52 -2.76 -5.15 0.66
CA GLN A 52 -2.89 -4.92 -0.78
C GLN A 52 -3.70 -6.04 -1.45
N ALA A 53 -3.45 -7.30 -1.13
CA ALA A 53 -4.22 -8.42 -1.68
C ALA A 53 -5.71 -8.34 -1.32
N GLU A 54 -6.03 -8.04 -0.05
CA GLU A 54 -7.43 -7.86 0.38
C GLU A 54 -8.12 -6.68 -0.31
N LEU A 55 -7.41 -5.57 -0.53
CA LEU A 55 -7.92 -4.42 -1.27
C LEU A 55 -8.24 -4.76 -2.72
N ILE A 56 -7.37 -5.54 -3.37
CA ILE A 56 -7.56 -6.02 -4.74
C ILE A 56 -8.82 -6.90 -4.81
N ASP A 57 -8.97 -7.85 -3.90
CA ASP A 57 -10.14 -8.74 -3.86
C ASP A 57 -11.45 -7.96 -3.63
N ARG A 58 -11.45 -6.92 -2.78
CA ARG A 58 -12.62 -6.05 -2.60
C ARG A 58 -13.00 -5.33 -3.90
N ILE A 59 -12.02 -4.87 -4.67
CA ILE A 59 -12.25 -4.20 -5.96
C ILE A 59 -12.85 -5.17 -6.98
N PHE A 60 -12.35 -6.40 -7.06
CA PHE A 60 -12.92 -7.44 -7.93
C PHE A 60 -14.36 -7.79 -7.53
N ASN A 61 -14.63 -7.96 -6.23
CA ASN A 61 -15.98 -8.21 -5.73
C ASN A 61 -16.95 -7.06 -6.06
N MET A 62 -16.51 -5.79 -5.95
CA MET A 62 -17.34 -4.63 -6.33
C MET A 62 -17.64 -4.60 -7.84
N ALA A 63 -16.68 -4.99 -8.67
CA ALA A 63 -16.89 -5.12 -10.11
C ALA A 63 -17.95 -6.18 -10.45
N GLU A 64 -17.92 -7.33 -9.78
CA GLU A 64 -18.93 -8.41 -9.93
C GLU A 64 -20.33 -7.99 -9.47
N GLN A 65 -20.41 -7.09 -8.49
CA GLN A 65 -21.67 -6.55 -7.96
C GLN A 65 -22.29 -5.42 -8.82
N GLY A 66 -21.72 -5.11 -9.98
CA GLY A 66 -22.27 -4.12 -10.92
C GLY A 66 -21.97 -2.67 -10.56
N VAL A 67 -20.93 -2.40 -9.78
CA VAL A 67 -20.45 -1.04 -9.50
C VAL A 67 -19.85 -0.44 -10.78
N LYS A 68 -20.31 0.75 -11.20
CA LYS A 68 -19.86 1.41 -12.44
C LYS A 68 -18.52 2.13 -12.28
N ALA A 69 -18.21 2.67 -11.10
CA ALA A 69 -17.01 3.47 -10.88
C ALA A 69 -16.55 3.43 -9.42
N LEU A 70 -15.22 3.51 -9.24
CA LEU A 70 -14.57 3.71 -7.96
C LEU A 70 -14.05 5.14 -7.88
N ARG A 71 -14.35 5.81 -6.77
CA ARG A 71 -13.76 7.11 -6.46
C ARG A 71 -12.56 6.90 -5.55
N VAL A 72 -11.38 7.27 -6.03
CA VAL A 72 -10.11 7.14 -5.30
C VAL A 72 -9.76 8.47 -4.67
N ARG A 73 -9.72 8.51 -3.34
CA ARG A 73 -9.22 9.64 -2.56
C ARG A 73 -7.77 9.39 -2.19
N VAL A 74 -6.88 10.34 -2.47
CA VAL A 74 -5.46 10.27 -2.10
C VAL A 74 -5.18 11.47 -1.20
N GLY A 75 -4.92 11.22 0.09
CA GLY A 75 -4.79 12.28 1.10
C GLY A 75 -6.05 13.14 1.24
N HIS A 76 -5.91 14.47 1.13
CA HIS A 76 -7.03 15.42 1.28
C HIS A 76 -7.72 15.85 -0.02
N ARG A 77 -7.40 15.25 -1.18
CA ARG A 77 -8.08 15.53 -2.44
C ARG A 77 -8.71 14.26 -3.00
N PHE A 78 -9.94 14.37 -3.50
CA PHE A 78 -10.50 13.38 -4.41
C PHE A 78 -9.79 13.55 -5.74
N VAL A 79 -8.97 12.57 -6.12
CA VAL A 79 -8.05 12.77 -7.23
C VAL A 79 -8.63 12.24 -8.53
N LYS A 80 -9.30 11.07 -8.54
CA LYS A 80 -9.86 10.50 -9.77
C LYS A 80 -11.07 9.59 -9.54
N GLU A 81 -12.01 9.67 -10.47
CA GLU A 81 -13.04 8.65 -10.68
C GLU A 81 -12.53 7.66 -11.73
N VAL A 82 -12.46 6.38 -11.36
CA VAL A 82 -11.99 5.31 -12.23
C VAL A 82 -13.20 4.47 -12.60
N PRO A 83 -13.65 4.47 -13.87
CA PRO A 83 -14.74 3.62 -14.29
C PRO A 83 -14.31 2.15 -14.16
N VAL A 84 -15.06 1.39 -13.38
CA VAL A 84 -14.93 -0.06 -13.30
C VAL A 84 -15.76 -0.59 -14.47
N CYS A 85 -15.24 -0.43 -15.68
CA CYS A 85 -15.87 -1.00 -16.87
C CYS A 85 -16.04 -2.51 -16.63
N SER A 86 -17.20 -3.04 -16.99
CA SER A 86 -17.68 -4.41 -16.81
C SER A 86 -16.80 -5.44 -17.52
N GLY A 87 -15.59 -5.67 -17.00
CA GLY A 87 -14.61 -6.63 -17.45
C GLY A 87 -13.37 -6.60 -16.56
N ALA A 88 -12.66 -7.73 -16.45
CA ALA A 88 -11.50 -7.90 -15.56
C ALA A 88 -10.40 -6.83 -15.70
N PHE A 89 -10.33 -6.15 -16.86
CA PHE A 89 -9.37 -5.08 -17.10
C PHE A 89 -9.65 -3.79 -16.30
N GLY A 90 -10.92 -3.45 -16.04
CA GLY A 90 -11.28 -2.24 -15.30
C GLY A 90 -10.93 -2.33 -13.82
N SER A 91 -11.15 -3.50 -13.22
CA SER A 91 -10.81 -3.77 -11.82
C SER A 91 -9.30 -3.86 -11.60
N ILE A 92 -8.52 -4.43 -12.54
CA ILE A 92 -7.05 -4.48 -12.46
C ILE A 92 -6.46 -3.06 -12.47
N LEU A 93 -6.93 -2.18 -13.36
CA LEU A 93 -6.46 -0.79 -13.41
C LEU A 93 -6.81 -0.01 -12.14
N ALA A 94 -7.99 -0.24 -11.56
CA ALA A 94 -8.38 0.37 -10.30
C ALA A 94 -7.51 -0.14 -9.13
N ALA A 95 -7.28 -1.46 -9.05
CA ALA A 95 -6.37 -2.07 -8.09
C ALA A 95 -4.94 -1.51 -8.17
N PHE A 96 -4.41 -1.35 -9.38
CA PHE A 96 -3.07 -0.81 -9.60
C PHE A 96 -2.94 0.64 -9.10
N LEU A 97 -3.97 1.46 -9.28
CA LEU A 97 -4.00 2.83 -8.78
C LEU A 97 -4.09 2.91 -7.25
N VAL A 98 -4.68 1.91 -6.60
CA VAL A 98 -4.81 1.83 -5.14
C VAL A 98 -3.52 1.33 -4.48
N GLY A 99 -2.79 0.41 -5.12
CA GLY A 99 -1.52 -0.09 -4.60
C GLY A 99 -0.40 0.96 -4.53
N PHE A 100 -0.56 2.13 -5.16
CA PHE A 100 0.54 3.08 -5.35
C PHE A 100 0.69 4.18 -4.28
N LEU A 101 -0.27 4.41 -3.36
CA LEU A 101 -0.12 5.48 -2.36
C LEU A 101 -0.74 5.14 -1.00
N GLY A 102 0.07 5.29 0.05
CA GLY A 102 -0.20 4.84 1.43
C GLY A 102 -1.29 5.55 2.24
N GLU A 103 -2.24 6.25 1.62
CA GLU A 103 -3.40 6.82 2.30
C GLU A 103 -4.58 6.96 1.32
N ILE A 104 -5.21 5.83 0.97
CA ILE A 104 -6.35 5.82 0.05
C ILE A 104 -7.62 5.32 0.74
N SER A 105 -8.70 6.10 0.61
CA SER A 105 -10.06 5.67 0.94
C SER A 105 -10.84 5.40 -0.35
N LEU A 106 -11.50 4.25 -0.41
CA LEU A 106 -12.34 3.82 -1.54
C LEU A 106 -13.81 4.10 -1.26
N GLU A 107 -14.47 4.80 -2.18
CA GLU A 107 -15.93 4.96 -2.20
C GLU A 107 -16.49 4.36 -3.48
N ALA A 108 -17.40 3.39 -3.33
CA ALA A 108 -18.11 2.77 -4.44
C ALA A 108 -19.28 3.66 -4.87
N ILE A 109 -19.34 4.02 -6.15
CA ILE A 109 -20.48 4.73 -6.72
C ILE A 109 -21.38 3.70 -7.39
N LYS A 110 -22.52 3.40 -6.76
CA LYS A 110 -23.57 2.59 -7.38
C LYS A 110 -24.20 3.41 -8.49
N GLY A 111 -24.13 2.93 -9.72
CA GLY A 111 -24.84 3.56 -10.83
C GLY A 111 -26.34 3.42 -10.61
N GLU A 112 -27.05 4.54 -10.55
CA GLU A 112 -28.50 4.57 -10.72
C GLU A 112 -28.80 3.99 -12.11
N GLN A 113 -29.64 2.96 -12.16
CA GLN A 113 -30.25 2.51 -13.39
C GLN A 113 -31.42 3.45 -13.65
N ASP A 114 -31.23 4.38 -14.59
CA ASP A 114 -32.28 4.91 -15.46
C ASP A 114 -31.64 5.23 -16.83
#